data_AF-A0A7R9GYD8-F1
#
_entry.id   AF-A0A7R9GYD8-F1
#
_cell.length_a   1.000
_cell.length_b   1.000
_cell.length_c   1.000
_cell.angle_alpha   90.00
_cell.angle_beta   90.00
_cell.angle_gamma   90.00
#
_symmetry.space_group_name_H-M   'P 1'
#
loop_
_entity.id
_entity.type
_entity.pdbx_description
1 polymer ?
#
loop_
_entity_poly.entity_id
_entity_poly.type
_entity_poly.pdbx_seq_one_letter_code
_entity_poly.pdbx_strand_id
1 'polypeptide(L)'
;MIIDKYTLFCAANIQRVPVQFLQNVNFSSKVQGRINCVSKLFQPLNIIPKNAEVKNEEISSKSHRLMLDRGIIRQASTGTFYLLPLGQRALQKLIKIVDKEMQGIGAQKLLLPLLTSGELWKTTGRWDTAGPELFTLRDRHDRDYVLSPTHEEAITELIASSPQLSHRSLPLRLYQVTSKFRDEMKPRSGLLRGKEFLMKDLYTFDTTLQAAEETYNAVCNAYDNIFRRIEVGYVKVMGDPGMIGGSLSHEYHYPVNVGEDQLLICQECNYGANTEVCGNSEECPQCKQPHMGHCPGIEVLDFKQNLTNNPSIASMF
;
A
#
# COMPACT_ATOMS: atom_id res chain seq x y z
N MET A 1 -16.04 6.86 -4.75
CA MET A 1 -14.80 6.18 -5.19
C MET A 1 -14.01 5.81 -3.95
N ILE A 2 -13.85 4.52 -3.70
CA ILE A 2 -12.96 4.04 -2.64
C ILE A 2 -11.53 4.02 -3.19
N ILE A 3 -10.55 4.44 -2.38
CA ILE A 3 -9.15 4.58 -2.77
C ILE A 3 -8.31 3.88 -1.72
N ASP A 4 -7.45 2.97 -2.18
CA ASP A 4 -6.47 2.31 -1.33
C ASP A 4 -5.06 2.69 -1.80
N LYS A 5 -4.25 3.21 -0.88
CA LYS A 5 -2.84 3.49 -1.13
C LYS A 5 -1.95 2.61 -0.24
N TYR A 6 -0.79 2.31 -0.82
CA TYR A 6 0.49 1.94 -0.21
C TYR A 6 1.00 0.51 -0.39
N THR A 7 2.28 0.43 -0.06
CA THR A 7 3.28 -0.48 -0.58
C THR A 7 3.26 -1.79 0.15
N LEU A 8 3.15 -2.90 -0.59
CA LEU A 8 3.20 -4.25 -0.04
C LEU A 8 4.65 -4.63 0.36
N PHE A 9 5.19 -4.07 1.44
CA PHE A 9 6.46 -4.52 2.03
C PHE A 9 6.34 -4.76 3.53
N CYS A 10 5.79 -5.92 3.90
CA CYS A 10 6.02 -6.47 5.22
C CYS A 10 7.42 -7.09 5.29
N ALA A 11 8.36 -6.33 5.86
CA ALA A 11 9.59 -6.87 6.42
C ALA A 11 9.57 -6.69 7.94
N ALA A 12 8.73 -7.48 8.62
CA ALA A 12 8.67 -7.56 10.08
C ALA A 12 8.99 -8.99 10.56
N ASN A 13 10.02 -9.09 11.42
CA ASN A 13 10.38 -10.19 12.32
C ASN A 13 10.62 -11.62 11.76
N ILE A 14 11.73 -11.83 11.04
CA ILE A 14 12.35 -13.17 10.84
C ILE A 14 13.14 -13.61 12.11
N GLN A 15 12.58 -13.44 13.32
CA GLN A 15 13.25 -13.93 14.54
C GLN A 15 12.42 -14.84 15.44
N ARG A 16 11.11 -14.98 15.25
CA ARG A 16 10.30 -15.97 15.99
C ARG A 16 9.09 -16.45 15.19
N VAL A 17 9.32 -17.28 14.17
CA VAL A 17 8.26 -18.19 13.69
C VAL A 17 8.46 -19.50 14.45
N PRO A 18 7.55 -19.93 15.34
CA PRO A 18 7.62 -21.26 15.92
C PRO A 18 7.56 -22.30 14.79
N VAL A 19 8.48 -23.27 14.83
CA VAL A 19 8.71 -24.31 13.81
C VAL A 19 7.49 -25.24 13.59
N GLN A 20 6.37 -25.02 14.29
CA GLN A 20 5.18 -25.86 14.24
C GLN A 20 4.18 -25.51 13.12
N PHE A 21 4.34 -24.39 12.39
CA PHE A 21 3.38 -23.99 11.35
C PHE A 21 3.57 -24.66 9.98
N LEU A 22 4.50 -25.62 9.85
CA LEU A 22 4.78 -26.30 8.58
C LEU A 22 4.00 -27.59 8.33
N GLN A 23 3.10 -28.02 9.21
CA GLN A 23 2.52 -29.37 9.12
C GLN A 23 1.10 -29.50 8.54
N ASN A 24 0.32 -28.43 8.31
CA ASN A 24 -1.08 -28.61 7.92
C ASN A 24 -1.50 -27.79 6.69
N VAL A 25 -0.76 -27.91 5.59
CA VAL A 25 -1.29 -27.53 4.26
C VAL A 25 -1.05 -28.67 3.28
N ASN A 26 -2.08 -29.49 3.08
CA ASN A 26 -2.11 -30.51 2.03
C ASN A 26 -2.15 -29.84 0.64
N PHE A 27 -0.99 -29.47 0.12
CA PHE A 27 -0.81 -29.14 -1.29
C PHE A 27 -0.73 -30.44 -2.09
N SER A 28 -1.88 -31.04 -2.40
CA SER A 28 -1.96 -32.04 -3.47
C SER A 28 -2.04 -31.31 -4.81
N SER A 29 -0.87 -30.97 -5.36
CA SER A 29 -0.70 -30.87 -6.81
C SER A 29 0.76 -31.18 -7.12
N LYS A 30 1.00 -32.25 -7.88
CA LYS A 30 2.32 -32.61 -8.39
C LYS A 30 2.76 -31.55 -9.40
N VAL A 31 3.35 -30.45 -8.91
CA VAL A 31 4.14 -29.56 -9.77
C VAL A 31 5.49 -30.23 -9.94
N GLN A 32 5.69 -30.83 -11.12
CA GLN A 32 6.92 -31.50 -11.52
C GLN A 32 7.98 -30.45 -11.90
N GLY A 33 8.36 -29.61 -10.93
CA GLY A 33 9.43 -28.62 -11.06
C GLY A 33 10.65 -29.10 -10.26
N ARG A 34 11.84 -29.04 -10.86
CA ARG A 34 13.10 -29.27 -10.14
C ARG A 34 13.13 -28.38 -8.89
N ILE A 35 13.35 -28.98 -7.72
CA ILE A 35 13.52 -28.23 -6.46
C ILE A 35 14.69 -27.27 -6.66
N ASN A 36 14.49 -25.98 -6.34
CA ASN A 36 15.57 -25.00 -6.39
C ASN A 36 16.61 -25.33 -5.32
N CYS A 37 17.74 -25.89 -5.73
CA CYS A 37 18.91 -26.06 -4.87
C CYS A 37 19.56 -24.69 -4.62
N VAL A 38 20.12 -24.48 -3.42
CA VAL A 38 20.85 -23.25 -3.07
C VAL A 38 21.98 -22.97 -4.06
N SER A 39 22.65 -24.02 -4.56
CA SER A 39 23.72 -23.92 -5.57
C SER A 39 23.29 -23.32 -6.91
N LYS A 40 21.99 -23.25 -7.19
CA LYS A 40 21.42 -22.68 -8.43
C LYS A 40 20.59 -21.43 -8.18
N LEU A 41 20.52 -20.98 -6.93
CA LEU A 41 19.77 -19.79 -6.55
C LEU A 41 20.68 -18.56 -6.67
N PHE A 42 20.26 -17.55 -7.44
CA PHE A 42 20.93 -16.25 -7.42
C PHE A 42 20.60 -15.54 -6.10
N GLN A 43 21.55 -15.58 -5.17
CA GLN A 43 21.45 -14.96 -3.86
C GLN A 43 22.83 -14.41 -3.43
N PRO A 44 23.21 -13.21 -3.86
CA PRO A 44 24.43 -12.56 -3.39
C PRO A 44 24.27 -12.19 -1.91
N LEU A 45 24.89 -12.99 -1.03
CA LEU A 45 24.92 -12.72 0.41
C LEU A 45 26.05 -11.75 0.74
N ASN A 46 25.75 -10.69 1.48
CA ASN A 46 26.80 -9.84 2.04
C ASN A 46 27.30 -10.48 3.33
N ILE A 47 28.38 -11.25 3.23
CA ILE A 47 29.03 -11.87 4.38
C ILE A 47 29.97 -10.84 5.00
N ILE A 48 29.47 -10.14 6.02
CA ILE A 48 30.30 -9.24 6.84
C ILE A 48 31.17 -10.13 7.76
N PRO A 49 32.52 -10.01 7.71
CA PRO A 49 33.39 -10.72 8.64
C PRO A 49 33.07 -10.37 10.09
N LYS A 50 33.18 -11.33 11.02
CA LYS A 50 32.85 -11.13 12.45
C LYS A 50 33.57 -9.95 13.12
N ASN A 51 34.70 -9.51 12.56
CA ASN A 51 35.56 -8.45 13.11
C ASN A 51 35.57 -7.17 12.24
N ALA A 52 34.71 -7.07 11.22
CA ALA A 52 34.64 -5.89 10.39
C ALA A 52 33.69 -4.85 10.99
N GLU A 53 34.21 -3.67 11.33
CA GLU A 53 33.40 -2.50 11.62
C GLU A 53 32.78 -1.99 10.31
N VAL A 54 31.51 -2.33 10.09
CA VAL A 54 30.76 -1.80 8.96
C VAL A 54 30.19 -0.44 9.36
N LYS A 55 30.84 0.63 8.90
CA LYS A 55 30.29 1.99 8.91
C LYS A 55 29.16 2.10 7.89
N ASN A 56 27.98 1.56 8.22
CA ASN A 56 26.75 1.80 7.47
C ASN A 56 25.96 2.90 8.17
N GLU A 57 26.47 4.13 8.12
CA GLU A 57 25.82 5.31 8.71
C GLU A 57 24.48 5.65 8.00
N GLU A 58 24.21 5.09 6.82
CA GLU A 58 23.01 5.37 6.03
C GLU A 58 21.84 4.38 6.26
N ILE A 59 22.04 3.25 6.95
CA ILE A 59 20.98 2.24 7.11
C ILE A 59 20.25 2.40 8.45
N SER A 60 19.21 3.24 8.45
CA SER A 60 18.35 3.52 9.61
C SER A 60 17.49 2.34 10.06
N SER A 61 17.16 1.40 9.17
CA SER A 61 16.20 0.33 9.43
C SER A 61 16.82 -1.07 9.47
N LYS A 62 16.53 -1.83 10.53
CA LYS A 62 16.94 -3.25 10.69
C LYS A 62 16.41 -4.12 9.56
N SER A 63 15.18 -3.86 9.08
CA SER A 63 14.58 -4.64 7.99
C SER A 63 15.33 -4.41 6.68
N HIS A 64 15.68 -3.15 6.36
CA HIS A 64 16.49 -2.79 5.21
C HIS A 64 17.86 -3.50 5.24
N ARG A 65 18.56 -3.43 6.38
CA ARG A 65 19.84 -4.11 6.57
C ARG A 65 19.74 -5.62 6.31
N LEU A 66 18.77 -6.29 6.94
CA LEU A 66 18.59 -7.73 6.78
C LEU A 66 18.27 -8.13 5.35
N MET A 67 17.47 -7.34 4.63
CA MET A 67 17.13 -7.62 3.24
C MET A 67 18.34 -7.49 2.30
N LEU A 68 19.24 -6.52 2.55
CA LEU A 68 20.51 -6.40 1.83
C LEU A 68 21.45 -7.55 2.19
N ASP A 69 21.66 -7.82 3.48
CA ASP A 69 22.60 -8.84 3.95
C ASP A 69 22.22 -10.25 3.46
N ARG A 70 20.93 -10.53 3.34
CA ARG A 70 20.40 -11.82 2.89
C ARG A 70 20.20 -11.92 1.38
N GLY A 71 20.60 -10.93 0.59
CA GLY A 71 20.43 -10.96 -0.86
C GLY A 71 18.96 -11.06 -1.28
N ILE A 72 18.07 -10.39 -0.55
CA ILE A 72 16.64 -10.29 -0.87
C ILE A 72 16.40 -9.10 -1.80
N ILE A 73 17.09 -7.98 -1.55
CA ILE A 73 17.09 -6.79 -2.40
C ILE A 73 18.50 -6.31 -2.67
N ARG A 74 18.66 -5.51 -3.71
CA ARG A 74 19.88 -4.74 -4.00
C ARG A 74 19.49 -3.36 -4.50
N GLN A 75 20.16 -2.32 -4.05
CA GLN A 75 19.90 -0.96 -4.54
C GLN A 75 20.28 -0.84 -6.02
N ALA A 76 19.39 -0.25 -6.82
CA ALA A 76 19.60 0.02 -8.25
C ALA A 76 19.99 1.49 -8.46
N SER A 77 19.19 2.41 -7.94
CA SER A 77 19.49 3.84 -7.83
C SER A 77 18.89 4.39 -6.52
N THR A 78 19.05 5.68 -6.26
CA THR A 78 18.47 6.31 -5.06
C THR A 78 16.95 6.14 -5.03
N GLY A 79 16.45 5.36 -4.07
CA GLY A 79 15.03 5.05 -3.93
C GLY A 79 14.49 3.95 -4.86
N THR A 80 15.33 3.24 -5.62
CA THR A 80 14.90 2.09 -6.45
C THR A 80 15.72 0.85 -6.13
N PHE A 81 15.08 -0.32 -6.20
CA PHE A 81 15.66 -1.58 -5.74
C PHE A 81 15.40 -2.72 -6.71
N TYR A 82 16.42 -3.52 -6.97
CA TYR A 82 16.27 -4.84 -7.53
C TYR A 82 15.68 -5.78 -6.48
N LEU A 83 14.52 -6.36 -6.76
CA LEU A 83 13.95 -7.44 -5.96
C LEU A 83 14.50 -8.78 -6.46
N LEU A 84 15.35 -9.41 -5.64
CA LEU A 84 16.06 -10.63 -6.01
C LEU A 84 15.14 -11.86 -5.90
N PRO A 85 15.51 -13.04 -6.44
CA PRO A 85 14.59 -14.18 -6.57
C PRO A 85 13.86 -14.61 -5.28
N LEU A 86 14.51 -14.51 -4.11
CA LEU A 86 13.84 -14.80 -2.83
C LEU A 86 12.81 -13.74 -2.47
N GLY A 87 13.14 -12.46 -2.64
CA GLY A 87 12.21 -11.35 -2.44
C GLY A 87 11.02 -11.45 -3.39
N GLN A 88 11.27 -11.76 -4.66
CA GLN A 88 10.21 -11.95 -5.66
C GLN A 88 9.29 -13.12 -5.28
N ARG A 89 9.84 -14.23 -4.78
CA ARG A 89 9.02 -15.36 -4.29
C ARG A 89 8.15 -14.97 -3.09
N ALA A 90 8.68 -14.20 -2.15
CA ALA A 90 7.91 -13.71 -1.00
C ALA A 90 6.79 -12.76 -1.44
N LEU A 91 7.12 -11.82 -2.32
CA LEU A 91 6.16 -10.89 -2.91
C LEU A 91 5.02 -11.62 -3.63
N GLN A 92 5.33 -12.62 -4.47
CA GLN A 92 4.31 -13.41 -5.16
C GLN A 92 3.40 -14.18 -4.22
N LYS A 93 3.88 -14.63 -3.05
CA LYS A 93 3.03 -15.25 -2.03
C LYS A 93 2.10 -14.22 -1.39
N LEU A 94 2.60 -13.02 -1.12
CA LEU A 94 1.82 -11.93 -0.54
C LEU A 94 0.71 -11.49 -1.52
N ILE A 95 1.05 -11.31 -2.80
CA ILE A 95 0.07 -11.01 -3.87
C ILE A 95 -1.02 -12.08 -3.92
N LYS A 96 -0.68 -13.37 -3.79
CA LYS A 96 -1.70 -14.45 -3.77
C LYS A 96 -2.64 -14.37 -2.57
N ILE A 97 -2.15 -13.96 -1.40
CA ILE A 97 -2.99 -13.75 -0.21
C ILE A 97 -3.95 -12.59 -0.47
N VAL A 98 -3.43 -11.47 -0.97
CA VAL A 98 -4.22 -10.29 -1.33
C VAL A 98 -5.27 -10.64 -2.38
N ASP A 99 -4.88 -11.29 -3.47
CA ASP A 99 -5.79 -11.68 -4.56
C ASP A 99 -6.93 -12.56 -4.05
N LYS A 100 -6.65 -13.49 -3.13
CA LYS A 100 -7.67 -14.36 -2.54
C LYS A 100 -8.68 -13.59 -1.70
N GLU A 101 -8.24 -12.64 -0.88
CA GLU A 101 -9.16 -11.84 -0.06
C GLU A 101 -9.94 -10.81 -0.90
N MET A 102 -9.30 -10.21 -1.92
CA MET A 102 -9.97 -9.29 -2.85
C MET A 102 -11.02 -10.02 -3.72
N GLN A 103 -10.70 -11.21 -4.22
CA GLN A 103 -11.69 -12.05 -4.92
C GLN A 103 -12.83 -12.48 -3.98
N GLY A 104 -12.54 -12.69 -2.70
CA GLY A 104 -13.54 -13.02 -1.67
C GLY A 104 -14.62 -11.95 -1.50
N ILE A 105 -14.29 -10.68 -1.75
CA ILE A 105 -15.26 -9.56 -1.75
C ILE A 105 -15.83 -9.25 -3.14
N GLY A 106 -15.62 -10.14 -4.12
CA GLY A 106 -16.10 -9.96 -5.49
C GLY A 106 -15.32 -8.90 -6.29
N ALA A 107 -14.13 -8.51 -5.85
CA ALA A 107 -13.30 -7.58 -6.61
C ALA A 107 -12.60 -8.28 -7.78
N GLN A 108 -12.55 -7.58 -8.92
CA GLN A 108 -11.97 -8.07 -10.16
C GLN A 108 -10.62 -7.41 -10.40
N LYS A 109 -9.64 -8.24 -10.79
CA LYS A 109 -8.28 -7.78 -11.04
C LYS A 109 -8.15 -7.28 -12.48
N LEU A 110 -7.58 -6.11 -12.65
CA LEU A 110 -7.25 -5.53 -13.96
C LEU A 110 -5.85 -4.91 -13.95
N LEU A 111 -5.44 -4.34 -15.08
CA LEU A 111 -4.17 -3.65 -15.23
C LEU A 111 -4.38 -2.34 -15.99
N LEU A 112 -4.14 -1.21 -15.31
CA LEU A 112 -4.14 0.12 -15.90
C LEU A 112 -2.73 0.48 -16.39
N PRO A 113 -2.62 1.37 -17.40
CA PRO A 113 -1.34 1.91 -17.83
C PRO A 113 -0.61 2.63 -16.69
N LEU A 114 0.70 2.38 -16.56
CA LEU A 114 1.56 3.15 -15.66
C LEU A 114 1.87 4.55 -16.19
N LEU A 115 1.73 4.73 -17.51
CA LEU A 115 1.93 5.97 -18.21
C LEU A 115 0.57 6.57 -18.55
N THR A 116 0.12 7.56 -17.78
CA THR A 116 -1.18 8.23 -17.96
C THR A 116 -1.02 9.57 -18.66
N SER A 117 -2.02 9.97 -19.46
CA SER A 117 -2.05 11.28 -20.11
C SER A 117 -1.99 12.41 -19.08
N GLY A 118 -1.15 13.42 -19.32
CA GLY A 118 -1.11 14.62 -18.49
C GLY A 118 -2.42 15.41 -18.51
N GLU A 119 -3.21 15.32 -19.58
CA GLU A 119 -4.52 15.97 -19.66
C GLU A 119 -5.48 15.46 -18.58
N LEU A 120 -5.49 14.15 -18.31
CA LEU A 120 -6.35 13.56 -17.27
C LEU A 120 -6.07 14.17 -15.89
N TRP A 121 -4.80 14.35 -15.55
CA TRP A 121 -4.34 14.95 -14.29
C TRP A 121 -4.62 16.46 -14.22
N LYS A 122 -4.60 17.14 -15.36
CA LYS A 122 -4.97 18.57 -15.46
C LYS A 122 -6.47 18.74 -15.27
N THR A 123 -7.30 17.86 -15.84
CA THR A 123 -8.76 17.87 -15.67
C THR A 123 -9.18 17.75 -14.21
N THR A 124 -8.49 16.94 -13.42
CA THR A 124 -8.77 16.81 -11.97
C THR A 124 -8.13 17.89 -11.11
N GLY A 125 -7.30 18.78 -11.68
CA GLY A 125 -6.50 19.75 -10.95
C GLY A 125 -5.37 19.14 -10.12
N ARG A 126 -5.17 17.81 -10.20
CA ARG A 126 -4.12 17.09 -9.46
C ARG A 126 -2.73 17.26 -10.06
N TRP A 127 -2.65 17.72 -11.30
CA TRP A 127 -1.39 18.09 -11.95
C TRP A 127 -0.64 19.16 -11.15
N ASP A 128 -1.29 20.29 -10.85
CA ASP A 128 -0.63 21.42 -10.17
C ASP A 128 -0.48 21.17 -8.66
N THR A 129 -1.45 20.50 -8.04
CA THR A 129 -1.46 20.27 -6.59
C THR A 129 -0.48 19.20 -6.15
N ALA A 130 -0.23 18.15 -6.95
CA ALA A 130 0.75 17.11 -6.62
C ALA A 130 2.21 17.61 -6.66
N GLY A 131 2.45 18.72 -7.37
CA GLY A 131 3.73 19.43 -7.36
C GLY A 131 4.93 18.56 -7.75
N PRO A 132 6.09 18.70 -7.07
CA PRO A 132 7.35 18.07 -7.48
C PRO A 132 7.39 16.56 -7.22
N GLU A 133 6.44 15.99 -6.49
CA GLU A 133 6.38 14.53 -6.25
C GLU A 133 5.92 13.76 -7.50
N LEU A 134 5.36 14.46 -8.49
CA LEU A 134 4.85 13.87 -9.71
C LEU A 134 5.94 13.73 -10.78
N PHE A 135 6.21 12.50 -11.20
CA PHE A 135 7.07 12.27 -12.36
C PHE A 135 6.36 12.63 -13.65
N THR A 136 6.73 13.76 -14.25
CA THR A 136 6.26 14.20 -15.55
C THR A 136 7.27 13.89 -16.65
N LEU A 137 6.79 13.48 -17.82
CA LEU A 137 7.61 13.27 -19.00
C LEU A 137 6.92 13.79 -20.25
N ARG A 138 7.72 14.02 -21.30
CA ARG A 138 7.23 14.36 -22.63
C ARG A 138 7.64 13.30 -23.63
N ASP A 139 6.70 12.90 -24.48
CA ASP A 139 7.02 12.01 -25.58
C ASP A 139 7.68 12.77 -26.75
N ARG A 140 8.04 12.03 -27.80
CA ARG A 140 8.64 12.58 -29.03
C ARG A 140 7.70 13.48 -29.86
N HIS A 141 6.43 13.56 -29.48
CA HIS A 141 5.41 14.40 -30.11
C HIS A 141 5.00 15.56 -29.18
N ASP A 142 5.83 15.87 -28.18
CA ASP A 142 5.62 16.93 -27.20
C ASP A 142 4.32 16.78 -26.38
N ARG A 143 3.84 15.54 -26.20
CA ARG A 143 2.69 15.25 -25.34
C ARG A 143 3.14 15.00 -23.91
N ASP A 144 2.46 15.66 -22.98
CA ASP A 144 2.70 15.49 -21.55
C ASP A 144 2.12 14.17 -21.04
N TYR A 145 2.92 13.43 -20.28
CA TYR A 145 2.54 12.21 -19.59
C TYR A 145 3.02 12.22 -18.14
N VAL A 146 2.40 11.36 -17.35
CA VAL A 146 2.70 11.16 -15.94
C VAL A 146 3.00 9.68 -15.70
N LEU A 147 4.08 9.40 -14.97
CA LEU A 147 4.24 8.08 -14.32
C LEU A 147 3.38 8.07 -13.07
N SER A 148 2.28 7.33 -13.12
CA SER A 148 1.18 7.50 -12.18
C SER A 148 1.56 7.06 -10.75
N PRO A 149 1.46 7.94 -9.73
CA PRO A 149 1.62 7.56 -8.33
C PRO A 149 0.40 6.79 -7.79
N THR A 150 -0.75 6.94 -8.46
CA THR A 150 -2.05 6.31 -8.20
C THR A 150 -2.93 6.49 -9.45
N HIS A 151 -4.08 5.85 -9.50
CA HIS A 151 -4.86 5.64 -10.73
C HIS A 151 -6.33 6.08 -10.63
N GLU A 152 -6.69 7.02 -9.75
CA GLU A 152 -8.07 7.53 -9.63
C GLU A 152 -8.61 8.09 -10.96
N GLU A 153 -7.81 8.90 -11.65
CA GLU A 153 -8.15 9.50 -12.93
C GLU A 153 -8.35 8.43 -14.01
N ALA A 154 -7.40 7.49 -14.10
CA ALA A 154 -7.37 6.49 -15.16
C ALA A 154 -8.53 5.49 -15.04
N ILE A 155 -8.84 5.04 -13.83
CA ILE A 155 -9.96 4.11 -13.62
C ILE A 155 -11.31 4.80 -13.85
N THR A 156 -11.42 6.07 -13.45
CA THR A 156 -12.65 6.85 -13.64
C THR A 156 -12.91 7.09 -15.11
N GLU A 157 -11.89 7.50 -15.87
CA GLU A 157 -11.97 7.65 -17.32
C GLU A 157 -12.35 6.33 -18.01
N LEU A 158 -11.80 5.19 -17.56
CA LEU A 158 -12.14 3.88 -18.11
C LEU A 158 -13.63 3.57 -17.93
N ILE A 159 -14.21 3.86 -16.76
CA ILE A 159 -15.63 3.62 -16.49
C ILE A 159 -16.51 4.60 -17.28
N ALA A 160 -16.15 5.89 -17.31
CA ALA A 160 -16.89 6.93 -18.03
C ALA A 160 -16.91 6.69 -19.55
N SER A 161 -15.79 6.23 -20.12
CA SER A 161 -15.65 5.92 -21.55
C SER A 161 -16.27 4.56 -21.96
N SER A 162 -16.92 3.86 -21.04
CA SER A 162 -17.52 2.53 -21.27
C SER A 162 -19.06 2.61 -21.33
N PRO A 163 -19.66 3.06 -22.46
CA PRO A 163 -21.11 3.28 -22.57
C PRO A 163 -21.95 2.01 -22.45
N GLN A 164 -21.32 0.83 -22.52
CA GLN A 164 -21.99 -0.46 -22.34
C GLN A 164 -22.23 -0.81 -20.86
N LEU A 165 -21.64 -0.07 -19.92
CA LEU A 165 -21.83 -0.30 -18.48
C LEU A 165 -23.22 0.17 -18.06
N SER A 166 -24.07 -0.79 -17.70
CA SER A 166 -25.37 -0.50 -17.12
C SER A 166 -25.25 -0.24 -15.62
N HIS A 167 -26.12 0.62 -15.08
CA HIS A 167 -26.28 0.79 -13.63
C HIS A 167 -26.59 -0.53 -12.90
N ARG A 168 -27.16 -1.53 -13.59
CA ARG A 168 -27.41 -2.88 -13.05
C ARG A 168 -26.12 -3.68 -12.78
N SER A 169 -25.00 -3.28 -13.36
CA SER A 169 -23.70 -3.91 -13.16
C SER A 169 -22.99 -3.43 -11.89
N LEU A 170 -23.52 -2.41 -11.21
CA LEU A 170 -23.01 -1.91 -9.94
C LEU A 170 -23.58 -2.73 -8.77
N PRO A 171 -22.82 -2.96 -7.68
CA PRO A 171 -21.52 -2.35 -7.39
C PRO A 171 -20.36 -3.02 -8.14
N LEU A 172 -19.43 -2.20 -8.65
CA LEU A 172 -18.19 -2.66 -9.26
C LEU A 172 -17.03 -2.46 -8.29
N ARG A 173 -16.15 -3.46 -8.21
CA ARG A 173 -14.95 -3.45 -7.37
C ARG A 173 -13.78 -3.89 -8.23
N LEU A 174 -12.86 -2.98 -8.50
CA LEU A 174 -11.81 -3.13 -9.50
C LEU A 174 -10.46 -2.83 -8.86
N TYR A 175 -9.54 -3.79 -8.88
CA TYR A 175 -8.22 -3.61 -8.27
C TYR A 175 -7.09 -4.00 -9.20
N GLN A 176 -5.90 -3.52 -8.89
CA GLN A 176 -4.67 -3.95 -9.54
C GLN A 176 -3.55 -4.07 -8.52
N VAL A 177 -2.46 -4.74 -8.91
CA VAL A 177 -1.21 -4.79 -8.14
C VAL A 177 -0.09 -4.39 -9.08
N THR A 178 0.38 -3.15 -8.98
CA THR A 178 1.28 -2.57 -9.97
C THR A 178 2.32 -1.65 -9.33
N SER A 179 3.41 -1.39 -10.05
CA SER A 179 4.41 -0.40 -9.63
C SER A 179 3.81 1.00 -9.68
N LYS A 180 4.16 1.82 -8.70
CA LYS A 180 3.84 3.24 -8.62
C LYS A 180 5.12 4.04 -8.51
N PHE A 181 5.04 5.30 -8.91
CA PHE A 181 6.19 6.20 -8.92
C PHE A 181 5.88 7.47 -8.15
N ARG A 182 6.75 7.85 -7.22
CA ARG A 182 6.70 9.13 -6.49
C ARG A 182 8.10 9.69 -6.42
N ASP A 183 8.31 10.95 -6.79
CA ASP A 183 9.62 11.57 -6.72
C ASP A 183 9.93 12.04 -5.30
N GLU A 184 10.08 11.06 -4.40
CA GLU A 184 10.39 11.29 -3.00
C GLU A 184 11.70 12.07 -2.85
N MET A 185 11.64 13.22 -2.18
CA MET A 185 12.79 14.11 -1.98
C MET A 185 13.92 13.41 -1.22
N LYS A 186 13.57 12.55 -0.24
CA LYS A 186 14.52 11.78 0.57
C LYS A 186 14.06 10.32 0.72
N PRO A 187 14.32 9.45 -0.27
CA PRO A 187 14.04 8.03 -0.14
C PRO A 187 14.87 7.43 1.00
N ARG A 188 14.24 6.71 1.92
CA ARG A 188 14.87 6.20 3.14
C ARG A 188 14.35 4.83 3.53
N SER A 189 15.12 4.14 4.38
CA SER A 189 14.71 2.86 4.99
C SER A 189 14.40 1.73 3.98
N GLY A 190 15.05 1.75 2.81
CA GLY A 190 14.95 0.68 1.83
C GLY A 190 13.60 0.71 1.09
N LEU A 191 12.89 -0.42 1.14
CA LEU A 191 11.60 -0.60 0.48
C LEU A 191 10.43 0.15 1.15
N LEU A 192 10.63 0.70 2.35
CA LEU A 192 9.60 1.42 3.08
C LEU A 192 9.27 2.77 2.42
N ARG A 193 10.29 3.53 1.98
CA ARG A 193 10.12 4.81 1.30
C ARG A 193 11.05 4.90 0.09
N GLY A 194 10.54 4.44 -1.06
CA GLY A 194 11.23 4.44 -2.34
C GLY A 194 10.54 5.34 -3.37
N LYS A 195 11.23 5.58 -4.49
CA LYS A 195 10.69 6.29 -5.65
C LYS A 195 9.85 5.40 -6.55
N GLU A 196 10.18 4.12 -6.61
CA GLU A 196 9.39 3.08 -7.27
C GLU A 196 9.01 2.02 -6.24
N PHE A 197 7.74 1.67 -6.18
CA PHE A 197 7.24 0.70 -5.22
C PHE A 197 5.97 0.00 -5.71
N LEU A 198 5.70 -1.22 -5.21
CA LEU A 198 4.51 -1.99 -5.61
C LEU A 198 3.33 -1.69 -4.68
N MET A 199 2.22 -1.27 -5.26
CA MET A 199 0.98 -0.97 -4.54
C MET A 199 -0.13 -1.89 -5.04
N LYS A 200 -1.02 -2.27 -4.13
CA LYS A 200 -2.35 -2.73 -4.52
C LYS A 200 -3.33 -1.59 -4.33
N ASP A 201 -4.01 -1.18 -5.38
CA ASP A 201 -5.03 -0.13 -5.40
C ASP A 201 -6.37 -0.75 -5.80
N LEU A 202 -7.43 -0.45 -5.05
CA LEU A 202 -8.80 -0.93 -5.26
C LEU A 202 -9.71 0.28 -5.39
N TYR A 203 -10.54 0.27 -6.44
CA TYR A 203 -11.52 1.29 -6.74
C TYR A 203 -12.91 0.67 -6.77
N THR A 204 -13.86 1.31 -6.09
CA THR A 204 -15.26 0.86 -6.08
C THR A 204 -16.21 1.93 -6.58
N PHE A 205 -17.24 1.45 -7.27
CA PHE A 205 -18.32 2.25 -7.84
C PHE A 205 -19.62 1.66 -7.33
N ASP A 206 -20.33 2.44 -6.52
CA ASP A 206 -21.55 2.05 -5.82
C ASP A 206 -22.66 3.06 -6.17
N THR A 207 -23.92 2.62 -6.15
CA THR A 207 -25.07 3.42 -6.62
C THR A 207 -25.64 4.34 -5.55
N THR A 208 -25.44 3.99 -4.27
CA THR A 208 -25.93 4.73 -3.12
C THR A 208 -24.84 4.85 -2.06
N LEU A 209 -25.00 5.83 -1.17
CA LEU A 209 -24.12 6.03 -0.03
C LEU A 209 -24.05 4.79 0.86
N GLN A 210 -25.22 4.22 1.17
CA GLN A 210 -25.33 3.02 2.00
C GLN A 210 -24.58 1.83 1.37
N ALA A 211 -24.72 1.61 0.05
CA ALA A 211 -23.98 0.56 -0.64
C ALA A 211 -22.45 0.81 -0.60
N ALA A 212 -22.03 2.08 -0.71
CA ALA A 212 -20.63 2.45 -0.57
C ALA A 212 -20.08 2.17 0.85
N GLU A 213 -20.88 2.41 1.90
CA GLU A 213 -20.53 2.08 3.29
C GLU A 213 -20.44 0.57 3.52
N GLU A 214 -21.39 -0.21 2.97
CA GLU A 214 -21.34 -1.68 3.01
C GLU A 214 -20.10 -2.22 2.30
N THR A 215 -19.79 -1.69 1.11
CA THR A 215 -18.56 -2.01 0.38
C THR A 215 -17.32 -1.61 1.18
N TYR A 216 -17.32 -0.44 1.82
CA TYR A 216 -16.22 0.03 2.67
C TYR A 216 -15.94 -0.96 3.81
N ASN A 217 -16.99 -1.37 4.54
CA ASN A 217 -16.86 -2.33 5.63
C ASN A 217 -16.39 -3.71 5.16
N ALA A 218 -16.89 -4.19 4.02
CA ALA A 218 -16.43 -5.45 3.41
C ALA A 218 -14.93 -5.41 3.08
N VAL A 219 -14.45 -4.28 2.59
CA VAL A 219 -13.04 -4.07 2.26
C VAL A 219 -12.18 -4.01 3.53
N CYS A 220 -12.60 -3.28 4.57
CA CYS A 220 -11.91 -3.27 5.87
C CYS A 220 -11.75 -4.70 6.44
N ASN A 221 -12.82 -5.50 6.40
CA ASN A 221 -12.78 -6.89 6.85
C ASN A 221 -11.81 -7.74 6.02
N ALA A 222 -11.71 -7.49 4.70
CA ALA A 222 -10.74 -8.17 3.84
C ALA A 222 -9.30 -7.84 4.25
N TYR A 223 -8.99 -6.58 4.59
CA TYR A 223 -7.68 -6.21 5.12
C TYR A 223 -7.39 -6.83 6.47
N ASP A 224 -8.35 -6.84 7.39
CA ASP A 224 -8.21 -7.51 8.68
C ASP A 224 -7.84 -9.00 8.49
N ASN A 225 -8.44 -9.67 7.51
CA ASN A 225 -8.11 -11.05 7.16
C ASN A 225 -6.71 -11.18 6.53
N ILE A 226 -6.30 -10.23 5.67
CA ILE A 226 -4.95 -10.21 5.09
C ILE A 226 -3.92 -10.10 6.21
N PHE A 227 -4.05 -9.10 7.08
CA PHE A 227 -3.13 -8.86 8.20
C PHE A 227 -3.08 -10.05 9.18
N ARG A 228 -4.23 -10.64 9.49
CA ARG A 228 -4.32 -11.86 10.31
C ARG A 228 -3.59 -13.04 9.67
N ARG A 229 -3.66 -13.20 8.34
CA ARG A 229 -2.98 -14.29 7.62
C ARG A 229 -1.48 -14.12 7.50
N ILE A 230 -0.99 -12.90 7.43
CA ILE A 230 0.45 -12.63 7.41
C ILE A 230 1.04 -12.54 8.82
N GLU A 231 0.20 -12.65 9.86
CA GLU A 231 0.57 -12.63 11.28
C GLU A 231 1.33 -11.35 11.69
N VAL A 232 0.95 -10.23 11.07
CA VAL A 232 1.52 -8.91 11.37
C VAL A 232 0.54 -8.15 12.24
N GLY A 233 0.97 -7.79 13.45
CA GLY A 233 0.18 -6.97 14.36
C GLY A 233 -0.02 -5.57 13.76
N TYR A 234 -1.26 -5.09 13.73
CA TYR A 234 -1.59 -3.79 13.16
C TYR A 234 -2.54 -3.04 14.09
N VAL A 235 -2.59 -1.72 13.92
CA VAL A 235 -3.56 -0.84 14.56
C VAL A 235 -4.30 -0.10 13.46
N LYS A 236 -5.63 -0.14 13.50
CA LYS A 236 -6.48 0.65 12.60
C LYS A 236 -6.76 2.00 13.28
N VAL A 237 -6.41 3.09 12.62
CA VAL A 237 -6.58 4.45 13.13
C VAL A 237 -7.37 5.30 12.15
N MET A 238 -8.00 6.36 12.64
CA MET A 238 -8.58 7.39 11.79
C MET A 238 -7.46 8.21 11.14
N GLY A 239 -7.53 8.31 9.81
CA GLY A 239 -6.54 9.01 8.98
C GLY A 239 -7.04 10.31 8.38
N ASP A 240 -6.14 11.10 7.79
CA ASP A 240 -6.52 12.30 7.04
C ASP A 240 -6.86 11.91 5.58
N PRO A 241 -8.06 12.23 5.04
CA PRO A 241 -8.32 12.07 3.62
C PRO A 241 -7.30 12.77 2.71
N GLY A 242 -6.67 13.87 3.17
CA GLY A 242 -5.57 14.54 2.49
C GLY A 242 -5.85 14.96 1.04
N MET A 243 -4.82 15.00 0.20
CA MET A 243 -4.86 15.43 -1.22
C MET A 243 -5.79 14.62 -2.14
N ILE A 244 -6.23 13.46 -1.68
CA ILE A 244 -7.07 12.54 -2.44
C ILE A 244 -8.55 12.94 -2.32
N GLY A 245 -8.90 13.68 -1.27
CA GLY A 245 -10.27 14.02 -0.92
C GLY A 245 -11.05 12.84 -0.32
N GLY A 246 -12.09 13.17 0.44
CA GLY A 246 -13.00 12.20 1.03
C GLY A 246 -13.50 12.62 2.40
N SER A 247 -14.47 11.88 2.93
CA SER A 247 -15.11 12.16 4.23
C SER A 247 -14.72 11.16 5.31
N LEU A 248 -14.25 9.97 4.93
CA LEU A 248 -13.86 8.91 5.85
C LEU A 248 -12.55 8.29 5.38
N SER A 249 -11.58 8.21 6.28
CA SER A 249 -10.30 7.54 6.05
C SER A 249 -9.92 6.69 7.25
N HIS A 250 -9.48 5.46 7.00
CA HIS A 250 -8.85 4.62 7.99
C HIS A 250 -7.48 4.17 7.49
N GLU A 251 -6.47 4.41 8.32
CA GLU A 251 -5.10 3.97 8.08
C GLU A 251 -4.80 2.74 8.94
N TYR A 252 -4.04 1.80 8.39
CA TYR A 252 -3.55 0.63 9.12
C TYR A 252 -2.05 0.79 9.33
N HIS A 253 -1.67 0.81 10.59
CA HIS A 253 -0.28 1.04 10.99
C HIS A 253 0.33 -0.19 11.64
N TYR A 254 1.60 -0.43 11.35
CA TYR A 254 2.44 -1.36 12.07
C TYR A 254 3.16 -0.62 13.21
N PRO A 255 2.80 -0.87 14.49
CA PRO A 255 3.40 -0.15 15.61
C PRO A 255 4.87 -0.56 15.79
N VAL A 256 5.78 0.38 15.52
CA VAL A 256 7.22 0.17 15.65
C VAL A 256 7.94 1.49 15.81
N ASN A 257 8.96 1.54 16.68
CA ASN A 257 9.70 2.77 17.02
C ASN A 257 10.40 3.45 15.84
N VAL A 258 10.56 2.78 14.70
CA VAL A 258 11.18 3.33 13.47
C VAL A 258 10.13 4.00 12.57
N GLY A 259 8.85 3.95 12.96
CA GLY A 259 7.73 4.57 12.28
C GLY A 259 7.91 6.07 12.06
N GLU A 260 7.46 6.54 10.90
CA GLU A 260 7.46 7.96 10.57
C GLU A 260 6.23 8.66 11.18
N ASP A 261 5.14 7.91 11.34
CA ASP A 261 3.86 8.42 11.82
C ASP A 261 3.77 8.32 13.33
N GLN A 262 3.15 9.32 13.94
CA GLN A 262 2.85 9.32 15.38
C GLN A 262 1.37 8.99 15.56
N LEU A 263 1.11 7.87 16.22
CA LEU A 263 -0.23 7.40 16.53
C LEU A 263 -0.59 7.74 17.96
N LEU A 264 -1.83 8.17 18.13
CA LEU A 264 -2.46 8.34 19.41
C LEU A 264 -3.44 7.20 19.63
N ILE A 265 -3.16 6.34 20.60
CA ILE A 265 -3.97 5.16 20.92
C ILE A 265 -4.46 5.26 22.36
N CYS A 266 -5.78 5.29 22.54
CA CYS A 266 -6.40 5.24 23.86
C CYS A 266 -6.34 3.82 24.43
N GLN A 267 -5.79 3.66 25.62
CA GLN A 267 -5.65 2.35 26.27
C GLN A 267 -6.97 1.78 26.82
N GLU A 268 -8.00 2.62 27.00
CA GLU A 268 -9.28 2.19 27.58
C GLU A 268 -10.32 1.79 26.52
N CYS A 269 -10.40 2.52 25.41
CA CYS A 269 -11.42 2.30 24.38
C CYS A 269 -10.87 1.84 23.03
N ASN A 270 -9.55 1.64 22.91
CA ASN A 270 -8.85 1.29 21.66
C ASN A 270 -9.09 2.26 20.50
N TYR A 271 -9.52 3.50 20.80
CA TYR A 271 -9.58 4.56 19.81
C TYR A 271 -8.17 4.89 19.33
N GLY A 272 -7.97 4.91 18.02
CA GLY A 272 -6.71 5.25 17.38
C GLY A 272 -6.90 6.37 16.37
N ALA A 273 -6.06 7.40 16.42
CA ALA A 273 -6.01 8.45 15.42
C ALA A 273 -4.56 8.82 15.08
N ASN A 274 -4.34 9.26 13.85
CA ASN A 274 -3.09 9.89 13.49
C ASN A 274 -3.01 11.27 14.18
N THR A 275 -1.84 11.63 14.70
CA THR A 275 -1.60 12.97 15.30
C THR A 275 -1.93 14.12 14.35
N GLU A 276 -1.84 13.91 13.04
CA GLU A 276 -2.24 14.89 12.02
C GLU A 276 -3.76 15.19 12.06
N VAL A 277 -4.58 14.23 12.47
CA VAL A 277 -6.05 14.35 12.51
C VAL A 277 -6.54 14.97 13.82
N CYS A 278 -6.02 14.52 14.95
CA CYS A 278 -6.53 14.91 16.27
C CYS A 278 -5.66 15.94 17.01
N GLY A 279 -4.49 16.30 16.45
CA GLY A 279 -3.49 17.08 17.17
C GLY A 279 -2.95 16.33 18.40
N ASN A 280 -2.14 17.00 19.23
CA ASN A 280 -1.61 16.42 20.47
C ASN A 280 -2.60 16.59 21.64
N SER A 281 -3.75 15.93 21.59
CA SER A 281 -4.68 15.93 22.74
C SER A 281 -4.36 14.80 23.71
N GLU A 282 -4.20 15.14 25.00
CA GLU A 282 -4.03 14.15 26.07
C GLU A 282 -5.34 13.41 26.38
N GLU A 283 -6.48 14.02 26.05
CA GLU A 283 -7.82 13.44 26.23
C GLU A 283 -8.26 12.69 24.97
N CYS A 284 -8.82 11.49 25.17
CA CYS A 284 -9.42 10.73 24.09
C CYS A 284 -10.74 11.38 23.64
N PRO A 285 -10.92 11.69 22.34
CA PRO A 285 -12.15 12.31 21.85
C PRO A 285 -13.38 11.41 22.00
N GLN A 286 -13.19 10.09 22.12
CA GLN A 286 -14.28 9.12 22.26
C GLN A 286 -14.71 8.89 23.71
N CYS A 287 -13.77 8.62 24.63
CA CYS A 287 -14.10 8.31 26.03
C CYS A 287 -13.83 9.45 27.03
N LYS A 288 -13.23 10.56 26.57
CA LYS A 288 -12.84 11.74 27.38
C LYS A 288 -11.90 11.43 28.55
N GLN A 289 -11.20 10.30 28.51
CA GLN A 289 -10.21 9.93 29.53
C GLN A 289 -8.81 10.39 29.09
N PRO A 290 -7.93 10.79 30.03
CA PRO A 290 -6.60 11.32 29.75
C PRO A 290 -5.53 10.26 29.44
N HIS A 291 -5.92 9.09 28.92
CA HIS A 291 -5.05 7.92 28.72
C HIS A 291 -4.73 7.68 27.25
N MET A 292 -4.16 8.68 26.58
CA MET A 292 -3.69 8.60 25.21
C MET A 292 -2.21 8.21 25.18
N GLY A 293 -1.90 7.03 24.67
CA GLY A 293 -0.55 6.56 24.45
C GLY A 293 -0.02 6.99 23.08
N HIS A 294 1.19 7.54 23.04
CA HIS A 294 1.90 7.81 21.79
C HIS A 294 2.64 6.54 21.34
N CYS A 295 2.42 6.13 20.10
CA CYS A 295 3.13 5.01 19.49
C CYS A 295 3.59 5.39 18.07
N PRO A 296 4.90 5.30 17.78
CA PRO A 296 5.36 5.46 16.40
C PRO A 296 4.86 4.27 15.56
N GLY A 297 4.38 4.56 14.35
CA GLY A 297 3.82 3.61 13.42
C GLY A 297 4.41 3.74 12.02
N ILE A 298 4.51 2.62 11.32
CA ILE A 298 4.68 2.64 9.86
C ILE A 298 3.30 2.43 9.27
N GLU A 299 2.81 3.37 8.49
CA GLU A 299 1.63 3.17 7.66
C GLU A 299 1.84 2.03 6.65
N VAL A 300 0.96 1.03 6.68
CA VAL A 300 1.01 -0.14 5.78
C VAL A 300 -0.15 -0.12 4.78
N LEU A 301 -1.23 0.59 5.13
CA LEU A 301 -2.41 0.74 4.30
C LEU A 301 -3.10 2.06 4.63
N ASP A 302 -3.65 2.71 3.63
CA ASP A 302 -4.54 3.85 3.79
C ASP A 302 -5.78 3.68 2.93
N PHE A 303 -6.92 3.61 3.61
CA PHE A 303 -8.19 3.28 3.01
C PHE A 303 -9.19 4.43 3.12
N LYS A 304 -9.42 5.08 1.98
CA LYS A 304 -10.25 6.28 1.88
C LYS A 304 -11.58 6.00 1.20
N GLN A 305 -12.63 6.53 1.79
CA GLN A 305 -13.93 6.67 1.16
C GLN A 305 -14.07 8.10 0.63
N ASN A 306 -14.03 8.24 -0.69
CA ASN A 306 -14.32 9.52 -1.31
C ASN A 306 -15.82 9.60 -1.63
N LEU A 307 -16.55 10.30 -0.78
CA LEU A 307 -17.96 10.68 -0.98
C LEU A 307 -18.01 11.94 -1.85
N THR A 308 -17.88 11.78 -3.16
CA THR A 308 -18.07 12.90 -4.08
C THR A 308 -19.55 13.26 -4.17
N ASN A 309 -19.98 14.24 -3.35
CA ASN A 309 -21.17 15.05 -3.62
C ASN A 309 -20.85 16.26 -4.51
N ASN A 310 -19.61 16.35 -5.04
CA ASN A 310 -19.16 17.52 -5.79
C ASN A 310 -19.73 17.48 -7.21
N PRO A 311 -20.70 18.37 -7.54
CA PRO A 311 -21.34 18.37 -8.84
C PRO A 311 -20.36 18.68 -9.96
N SER A 312 -19.17 19.25 -9.72
CA SER A 312 -18.17 19.53 -10.77
C SER A 312 -17.51 18.27 -11.35
N ILE A 313 -17.24 17.29 -10.49
CA ILE A 313 -16.74 15.97 -10.87
C ILE A 313 -17.90 15.15 -11.46
N ALA A 314 -19.09 15.20 -10.84
CA ALA A 314 -20.30 14.57 -11.37
C ALA A 314 -20.90 15.23 -12.63
N SER A 315 -20.54 16.48 -12.95
CA SER A 315 -21.00 17.22 -14.15
C SER A 315 -20.03 17.12 -15.32
N MET A 316 -18.87 16.50 -15.11
CA MET A 316 -18.01 16.01 -16.19
C MET A 316 -18.26 14.52 -16.48
N PHE A 317 -19.20 13.87 -15.77
CA PHE A 317 -19.58 12.46 -15.93
C PHE A 317 -20.96 12.29 -16.58
#